data_AF-A0A7X6AA67-F1
#
_entry.id   AF-A0A7X6AA67-F1
#
_cell.length_a   1.000
_cell.length_b   1.000
_cell.length_c   1.000
_cell.angle_alpha   90.00
_cell.angle_beta   90.00
_cell.angle_gamma   90.00
#
_symmetry.space_group_name_H-M   'P 1'
#
loop_
_entity.id
_entity.type
_entity.pdbx_description
1 polymer ?
#
loop_
_entity_poly.entity_id
_entity_poly.type
_entity_poly.pdbx_seq_one_letter_code
_entity_poly.pdbx_strand_id
1 'polypeptide(L)'
;MGRQTDGPRQPRRRPTLPVYEPGQKVHDVNDDRCGLIVDVARQYSHPNADPVHNYLVRWDDGHVEALNERALTPNWGLEIEE
;
A
#
# COMPACT_ATOMS: atom_id res chain seq x y z
N MET A 1 34.82 -30.46 -19.08
CA MET A 1 34.44 -30.11 -17.69
C MET A 1 34.09 -28.62 -17.64
N GLY A 2 32.81 -28.26 -17.72
CA GLY A 2 32.36 -26.87 -17.64
C GLY A 2 31.99 -26.52 -16.19
N ARG A 3 32.68 -25.55 -15.59
CA ARG A 3 32.28 -24.99 -14.29
C ARG A 3 31.18 -23.96 -14.56
N GLN A 4 29.94 -24.32 -14.24
CA GLN A 4 28.83 -23.39 -14.04
C GLN A 4 29.23 -22.48 -12.88
N THR A 5 29.65 -21.25 -13.17
CA THR A 5 29.73 -20.20 -12.16
C THR A 5 28.30 -19.75 -11.88
N ASP A 6 27.78 -20.14 -10.71
CA ASP A 6 26.61 -19.55 -10.09
C ASP A 6 26.68 -18.03 -10.28
N GLY A 7 25.72 -17.49 -11.04
CA GLY A 7 25.57 -16.06 -11.21
C GLY A 7 25.37 -15.37 -9.85
N PRO A 8 25.64 -14.06 -9.75
CA PRO A 8 25.49 -13.35 -8.48
C PRO A 8 24.08 -13.56 -7.96
N ARG A 9 23.96 -14.16 -6.76
CA ARG A 9 22.70 -14.24 -6.02
C ARG A 9 22.18 -12.82 -5.91
N GLN A 10 21.14 -12.48 -6.67
CA GLN A 10 20.51 -11.18 -6.57
C GLN A 10 20.13 -10.96 -5.10
N PRO A 11 20.52 -9.82 -4.49
CA PRO A 11 20.11 -9.52 -3.14
C PRO A 11 18.58 -9.56 -3.11
N ARG A 12 18.03 -10.38 -2.21
CA ARG A 12 16.58 -10.43 -1.98
C ARG A 12 16.11 -8.99 -1.79
N ARG A 13 15.29 -8.49 -2.73
CA ARG A 13 14.63 -7.20 -2.57
C ARG A 13 13.93 -7.24 -1.22
N ARG A 14 14.25 -6.29 -0.34
CA ARG A 14 13.53 -6.16 0.93
C ARG A 14 12.05 -5.97 0.57
N PRO A 15 11.12 -6.61 1.29
CA PRO A 15 9.71 -6.35 1.09
C PRO A 15 9.46 -4.85 1.18
N THR A 16 8.80 -4.28 0.17
CA THR A 16 8.37 -2.89 0.21
C THR A 16 7.48 -2.72 1.43
N LEU A 17 7.82 -1.77 2.29
CA LEU A 17 7.00 -1.40 3.44
C LEU A 17 5.76 -0.65 2.93
N PRO A 18 4.62 -0.72 3.65
CA PRO A 18 3.49 0.14 3.33
C PRO A 18 3.91 1.60 3.45
N VAL A 19 3.35 2.43 2.57
CA VAL A 19 3.62 3.88 2.54
C VAL A 19 2.92 4.57 3.70
N TYR A 20 1.75 4.05 4.09
CA TYR A 20 0.92 4.61 5.15
C TYR A 20 0.66 3.58 6.26
N GLU A 21 0.30 4.07 7.43
CA GLU A 21 0.11 3.29 8.65
C GLU A 21 -1.32 3.46 9.20
N PRO A 22 -1.85 2.45 9.91
CA PRO A 22 -3.07 2.62 10.68
C PRO A 22 -2.97 3.78 11.66
N GLY A 23 -4.03 4.58 11.74
CA GLY A 23 -4.12 5.79 12.56
C GLY A 23 -3.84 7.09 11.78
N GLN A 24 -3.32 7.01 10.56
CA GLN A 24 -3.20 8.19 9.71
C GLN A 24 -4.55 8.61 9.13
N LYS A 25 -4.74 9.92 9.01
CA LYS A 25 -5.95 10.50 8.42
C LYS A 25 -5.80 10.66 6.92
N VAL A 26 -6.93 10.51 6.23
CA VAL A 26 -7.04 10.64 4.78
C VAL A 26 -8.15 11.64 4.49
N HIS A 27 -7.95 12.51 3.50
CA HIS A 27 -8.95 13.40 2.93
C HIS A 27 -9.22 13.00 1.48
N ASP A 28 -10.48 12.74 1.16
CA ASP A 28 -10.94 12.51 -0.21
C ASP A 28 -11.37 13.85 -0.80
N VAL A 29 -10.57 14.35 -1.73
CA VAL A 29 -10.74 15.66 -2.38
C VAL A 29 -11.94 15.66 -3.33
N ASN A 30 -12.34 14.51 -3.87
CA ASN A 30 -13.44 14.43 -4.83
C ASN A 30 -14.79 14.56 -4.12
N ASP A 31 -14.94 13.86 -2.99
CA ASP A 31 -16.19 13.80 -2.23
C ASP A 31 -16.18 14.72 -0.98
N ASP A 32 -15.06 15.43 -0.76
CA ASP A 32 -14.79 16.32 0.39
C ASP A 32 -15.10 15.67 1.75
N ARG A 33 -14.55 14.46 1.96
CA ARG A 33 -14.77 13.65 3.16
C ARG A 33 -13.47 13.24 3.82
N CYS A 34 -13.51 13.11 5.15
CA CYS A 34 -12.34 12.71 5.95
C CYS A 34 -12.48 11.27 6.43
N GLY A 35 -11.37 10.55 6.48
CA GLY A 35 -11.30 9.17 6.92
C GLY A 35 -10.04 8.88 7.73
N LEU A 36 -10.01 7.68 8.32
CA LEU A 36 -8.90 7.16 9.11
C LEU A 36 -8.50 5.80 8.56
N ILE A 37 -7.21 5.59 8.30
CA ILE A 37 -6.70 4.25 8.00
C ILE A 37 -6.83 3.41 9.28
N VAL A 38 -7.61 2.34 9.23
CA VAL A 38 -7.82 1.44 10.37
C VAL A 38 -7.04 0.14 10.25
N ASP A 39 -6.68 -0.28 9.03
CA ASP A 39 -5.87 -1.47 8.80
C ASP A 39 -5.12 -1.41 7.46
N VAL A 40 -4.05 -2.20 7.33
CA VAL A 40 -3.24 -2.33 6.12
C VAL A 40 -2.96 -3.80 5.81
N ALA A 41 -3.56 -4.30 4.73
CA ALA A 41 -3.37 -5.66 4.26
C ALA A 41 -2.30 -5.72 3.16
N ARG A 42 -1.43 -6.73 3.23
CA ARG A 42 -0.46 -7.05 2.16
C ARG A 42 -1.03 -8.11 1.24
N GLN A 43 -1.10 -7.80 -0.04
CA GLN A 43 -1.50 -8.75 -1.07
C GLN A 43 -0.31 -9.12 -1.95
N TYR A 44 -0.05 -10.41 -2.06
CA TYR A 44 1.01 -10.95 -2.92
C TYR A 44 0.38 -11.64 -4.13
N SER A 45 0.80 -11.26 -5.34
CA SER A 45 0.40 -11.96 -6.57
C SER A 45 1.19 -13.26 -6.79
N HIS A 46 2.42 -13.33 -6.26
CA HIS A 46 3.28 -14.51 -6.21
C HIS A 46 4.24 -14.39 -5.00
N PRO A 47 4.73 -15.48 -4.39
CA PRO A 47 5.68 -15.43 -3.27
C PRO A 47 6.97 -14.60 -3.46
N ASN A 48 7.33 -14.26 -4.71
CA ASN A 48 8.54 -13.50 -5.05
C ASN A 48 8.22 -12.11 -5.62
N ALA A 49 6.94 -11.76 -5.73
CA ALA A 49 6.51 -10.46 -6.21
C ALA A 49 6.55 -9.43 -5.06
N ASP A 50 6.74 -8.17 -5.41
CA ASP A 50 6.58 -7.08 -4.46
C ASP A 50 5.10 -7.03 -4.00
N PRO A 51 4.82 -6.90 -2.69
CA PRO A 51 3.46 -6.84 -2.19
C PRO A 51 2.78 -5.55 -2.66
N VAL A 52 1.48 -5.66 -2.93
CA VAL A 52 0.58 -4.52 -3.07
C VAL A 52 -0.11 -4.30 -1.73
N HIS A 53 -0.13 -3.07 -1.24
CA HIS A 53 -0.82 -2.73 0.01
C HIS A 53 -2.25 -2.29 -0.28
N ASN A 54 -3.20 -2.84 0.47
CA ASN A 54 -4.58 -2.37 0.51
C ASN A 54 -4.84 -1.78 1.90
N TYR A 55 -5.45 -0.62 1.93
CA TYR A 55 -5.72 0.18 3.11
C TYR A 55 -7.21 0.16 3.37
N LEU A 56 -7.54 -0.12 4.61
CA LEU A 56 -8.91 -0.09 5.08
C LEU A 56 -9.13 1.28 5.71
N VAL A 57 -9.98 2.09 5.09
CA VAL A 57 -10.29 3.45 5.54
C VAL A 57 -11.69 3.46 6.13
N ARG A 58 -11.81 3.98 7.34
CA ARG A 58 -13.10 4.30 7.96
C ARG A 58 -13.37 5.79 7.77
N TRP A 59 -14.41 6.10 7.02
CA TRP A 59 -14.90 7.45 6.79
C TRP A 59 -15.68 7.98 7.99
N ASP A 60 -15.84 9.30 8.07
CA ASP A 60 -16.56 10.01 9.13
C ASP A 60 -18.06 9.68 9.21
N ASP A 61 -18.68 9.36 8.07
CA ASP A 61 -20.05 8.83 7.98
C ASP A 61 -20.20 7.39 8.52
N GLY A 62 -19.08 6.77 8.91
CA GLY A 62 -19.01 5.40 9.43
C GLY A 62 -18.88 4.32 8.35
N HIS A 63 -18.90 4.67 7.06
CA HIS A 63 -18.60 3.76 5.97
C HIS A 63 -17.14 3.27 6.05
N VAL A 64 -16.92 2.03 5.62
CA VAL A 64 -15.60 1.41 5.61
C VAL A 64 -15.31 0.93 4.21
N GLU A 65 -14.22 1.41 3.64
CA GLU A 65 -13.82 1.19 2.26
C GLU A 65 -12.40 0.65 2.18
N ALA A 66 -12.17 -0.30 1.26
CA ALA A 66 -10.84 -0.84 0.99
C ALA A 66 -10.25 -0.15 -0.25
N LEU A 67 -9.13 0.55 -0.07
CA LEU A 67 -8.43 1.30 -1.10
C LEU A 67 -7.09 0.66 -1.40
N ASN A 68 -6.69 0.67 -2.67
CA ASN A 68 -5.36 0.21 -3.06
C ASN A 68 -4.31 1.30 -2.79
N GLU A 69 -3.05 0.93 -2.55
CA GLU A 69 -1.94 1.90 -2.39
C GLU A 69 -1.86 2.93 -3.53
N ARG A 70 -2.24 2.52 -4.74
CA ARG A 70 -2.29 3.42 -5.91
C ARG A 70 -3.40 4.45 -5.81
N ALA A 71 -4.53 4.11 -5.19
CA ALA A 71 -5.64 5.03 -4.99
C ALA A 71 -5.30 6.12 -3.96
N LEU A 72 -4.40 5.84 -3.01
CA LEU A 72 -3.91 6.82 -2.04
C LEU A 72 -2.74 7.68 -2.56
N THR A 73 -2.40 7.58 -3.85
CA THR A 73 -1.45 8.53 -4.43
C THR A 73 -2.15 9.85 -4.80
N PRO A 74 -1.49 11.02 -4.64
CA PRO A 74 -2.13 12.33 -4.82
C PRO A 74 -2.84 12.52 -6.17
N ASN A 75 -2.43 11.78 -7.20
CA ASN A 75 -3.04 11.84 -8.54
C ASN A 75 -4.46 11.22 -8.61
N TRP A 76 -4.96 10.60 -7.55
CA TRP A 76 -6.27 9.94 -7.48
C TRP A 76 -7.29 10.68 -6.60
N GLY A 77 -6.93 11.86 -6.07
CA GLY A 77 -7.84 12.69 -5.28
C GLY A 77 -7.97 12.25 -3.82
N LEU A 78 -7.00 11.51 -3.29
CA LEU A 78 -6.88 11.17 -1.88
C LEU A 78 -5.57 11.74 -1.34
N GLU A 79 -5.66 12.52 -0.28
CA GLU A 79 -4.54 13.19 0.38
C GLU A 79 -4.40 12.66 1.81
N ILE A 80 -3.16 12.49 2.28
CA ILE A 80 -2.90 12.12 3.68
C ILE A 80 -2.65 13.41 4.45
N GLU A 81 -3.35 13.60 5.58
CA GLU A 81 -3.04 14.69 6.49
C GLU A 81 -1.75 14.35 7.27
N GLU A 82 -0.73 15.21 7.16
CA GLU A 82 0.55 15.09 7.89
C GLU A 82 0.39 15.24 9.42
#